data_AF-A0A927RM46-F1
#
_entry.id   AF-A0A927RM46-F1
#
_cell.length_a   1.000
_cell.length_b   1.000
_cell.length_c   1.000
_cell.angle_alpha   90.00
_cell.angle_beta   90.00
_cell.angle_gamma   90.00
#
_symmetry.space_group_name_H-M   'P 1'
#
loop_
_entity.id
_entity.type
_entity.pdbx_description
1 polymer ?
#
loop_
_entity_poly.entity_id
_entity_poly.type
_entity_poly.pdbx_seq_one_letter_code
_entity_poly.pdbx_strand_id
1 'polypeptide(L)'
;MTGAEIRAEIGGEGDGEDDAPASSFTLDTDRQIYHENFNMDNLWRLLKEKPDEVELERRLLAEQWFVLRARRPGVRVRSLAQAYGLESLQDYLRRSTAWIDDLRGPG
;
A
#
# COMPACT_ATOMS: atom_id res chain seq x y z
N MET A 1 13.58 -0.46 -6.79
CA MET A 1 14.34 0.56 -6.04
C MET A 1 13.39 1.57 -5.42
N THR A 2 13.85 2.17 -4.31
CA THR A 2 13.36 3.33 -3.52
C THR A 2 12.09 3.17 -2.66
N GLY A 3 12.13 2.31 -1.65
CA GLY A 3 11.41 2.60 -0.41
C GLY A 3 12.07 3.83 0.25
N ALA A 4 11.28 4.81 0.67
CA ALA A 4 11.80 6.03 1.27
C ALA A 4 12.34 5.71 2.68
N GLU A 5 13.64 5.89 2.88
CA GLU A 5 14.25 5.90 4.20
C GLU A 5 13.89 7.24 4.87
N ILE A 6 13.02 7.20 5.89
CA ILE A 6 12.75 8.37 6.70
C ILE A 6 13.82 8.41 7.80
N ARG A 7 14.78 9.31 7.65
CA ARG A 7 15.79 9.62 8.68
C ARG A 7 15.17 10.63 9.64
N ALA A 8 14.63 10.14 10.76
CA ALA A 8 14.17 11.01 11.84
C ALA A 8 15.33 11.22 12.82
N GLU A 9 15.89 12.43 12.85
CA GLU A 9 16.85 12.84 13.88
C GLU A 9 16.06 13.28 15.10
N ILE A 10 15.92 12.38 16.08
CA ILE A 10 15.38 12.75 17.39
C ILE A 10 16.56 13.24 18.23
N GLY A 11 16.86 14.53 18.12
CA GLY A 11 17.87 15.19 18.95
C GLY A 11 17.35 15.32 20.38
N GLY A 12 17.98 14.59 21.31
CA GLY A 12 17.89 14.91 22.73
C GLY A 12 18.85 16.05 23.03
N GLU A 13 18.33 17.19 23.51
CA GLU A 13 19.17 18.23 24.10
C GLU A 13 19.84 17.68 25.36
N GLY A 14 21.13 17.36 25.23
CA GLY A 14 21.99 16.93 26.32
C GLY A 14 23.44 17.25 25.95
N ASP A 15 24.02 18.21 26.67
CA ASP A 15 25.42 18.63 26.54
C ASP A 15 26.35 17.48 26.95
N GLY A 16 26.81 16.72 25.97
CA GLY A 16 27.74 15.62 26.17
C GLY A 16 28.00 14.91 24.86
N GLU A 17 29.27 14.75 24.52
CA GLU A 17 29.75 14.02 23.35
C GLU A 17 29.42 12.52 23.47
N ASP A 18 28.15 12.19 23.24
CA ASP A 18 27.67 10.83 23.04
C ASP A 18 27.42 10.66 21.54
N ASP A 19 28.39 10.02 20.88
CA ASP A 19 28.30 9.46 19.54
C ASP A 19 27.33 8.26 19.56
N ALA A 20 26.07 8.52 19.93
CA ALA A 20 25.05 7.51 20.04
C ALA A 20 24.84 6.90 18.65
N PRO A 21 25.00 5.57 18.47
CA PRO A 21 24.89 4.97 17.16
C PRO A 21 23.49 5.23 16.60
N ALA A 22 23.43 5.91 15.46
CA ALA A 22 22.19 6.09 14.73
C ALA A 22 21.58 4.72 14.43
N SER A 23 20.49 4.38 15.12
CA SER A 23 19.76 3.14 14.86
C SER A 23 18.83 3.37 13.67
N SER A 24 19.04 2.62 12.59
CA SER A 24 18.09 2.57 11.49
C SER A 24 17.08 1.46 11.77
N PHE A 25 15.80 1.77 11.67
CA PHE A 25 14.72 0.79 11.69
C PHE A 25 13.88 0.96 10.44
N THR A 26 13.53 -0.15 9.79
CA THR A 26 12.64 -0.11 8.62
C THR A 26 11.20 -0.25 9.10
N LEU A 27 10.42 0.82 9.00
CA LEU A 27 9.00 0.80 9.31
C LEU A 27 8.22 0.29 8.10
N ASP A 28 7.74 -0.95 8.15
CA ASP A 28 6.89 -1.51 7.10
C ASP A 28 5.44 -1.03 7.27
N THR A 29 5.14 0.10 6.62
CA THR A 29 3.84 0.78 6.70
C THR A 29 2.92 0.47 5.54
N ASP A 30 3.35 -0.29 4.52
CA ASP A 30 2.56 -0.40 3.29
C ASP A 30 1.37 -1.32 3.48
N ARG A 31 0.26 -0.70 3.90
CA ARG A 31 -1.07 -1.28 3.99
C ARG A 31 -1.96 -0.61 2.96
N GLN A 32 -2.68 -1.42 2.21
CA GLN A 32 -3.61 -0.94 1.19
C GLN A 32 -4.98 -1.55 1.42
N ILE A 33 -6.02 -0.75 1.25
CA ILE A 33 -7.41 -1.15 1.44
C ILE A 33 -8.14 -1.21 0.09
N TYR A 34 -8.92 -2.28 -0.12
CA TYR A 34 -9.64 -2.54 -1.36
C TYR A 34 -11.04 -3.05 -1.04
N HIS A 35 -11.99 -2.78 -1.94
CA HIS A 35 -13.33 -3.33 -1.85
C HIS A 35 -13.38 -4.72 -2.51
N GLU A 36 -14.17 -5.65 -1.97
CA GLU A 36 -14.24 -7.04 -2.44
C GLU A 36 -14.81 -7.16 -3.86
N ASN A 37 -15.99 -6.59 -4.15
CA ASN A 37 -16.74 -6.72 -5.42
C ASN A 37 -15.92 -6.96 -6.70
N PHE A 38 -14.95 -6.10 -7.01
CA PHE A 38 -14.20 -6.18 -8.27
C PHE A 38 -12.80 -6.78 -8.13
N ASN A 39 -12.38 -7.10 -6.91
CA ASN A 39 -10.99 -7.42 -6.60
C ASN A 39 -10.78 -8.87 -6.17
N MET A 40 -11.82 -9.66 -5.90
CA MET A 40 -11.67 -11.00 -5.31
C MET A 40 -10.81 -11.95 -6.14
N ASP A 41 -11.05 -12.04 -7.45
CA ASP A 41 -10.29 -12.97 -8.32
C ASP A 41 -8.81 -12.57 -8.40
N ASN A 42 -8.56 -11.26 -8.53
CA ASN A 42 -7.21 -10.71 -8.57
C ASN A 42 -6.49 -10.86 -7.22
N LEU A 43 -7.20 -10.68 -6.11
CA LEU A 43 -6.71 -10.91 -4.75
C LEU A 43 -6.26 -12.36 -4.59
N TRP A 44 -7.10 -13.32 -4.95
CA TRP A 44 -6.76 -14.73 -4.78
C TRP A 44 -5.59 -15.16 -5.64
N ARG A 45 -5.49 -14.65 -6.87
CA ARG A 45 -4.32 -14.85 -7.72
C ARG A 45 -3.06 -14.27 -7.07
N LEU A 46 -3.12 -13.05 -6.55
CA LEU A 46 -2.00 -12.39 -5.88
C LEU A 46 -1.53 -13.19 -4.65
N LEU A 47 -2.43 -13.60 -3.77
CA LEU A 47 -2.07 -14.35 -2.56
C LEU A 47 -1.52 -15.75 -2.89
N LYS A 48 -1.99 -16.37 -3.97
CA LYS A 48 -1.49 -17.67 -4.44
C LYS A 48 -0.08 -17.57 -5.03
N GLU A 49 0.17 -16.56 -5.85
CA GLU A 49 1.44 -16.40 -6.57
C GLU A 49 2.52 -15.72 -5.72
N LYS A 50 2.12 -14.90 -4.74
CA LYS A 50 3.01 -14.06 -3.92
C LYS A 50 2.80 -14.21 -2.41
N PRO A 51 2.70 -15.43 -1.86
CA PRO A 51 2.39 -15.65 -0.45
C PRO A 51 3.48 -15.14 0.50
N ASP A 52 4.73 -15.04 0.04
CA ASP A 52 5.86 -14.56 0.85
C ASP A 52 6.06 -13.04 0.77
N GLU A 53 5.36 -12.37 -0.14
CA GLU A 53 5.51 -10.92 -0.35
C GLU A 53 4.36 -10.12 0.28
N VAL A 54 3.12 -10.63 0.18
CA VAL A 54 1.93 -9.93 0.64
C VAL A 54 0.98 -10.89 1.36
N GLU A 55 0.24 -10.38 2.33
CA GLU A 55 -0.78 -11.13 3.03
C GLU A 55 -2.08 -10.33 3.16
N LEU A 56 -3.17 -11.08 3.33
CA LEU A 56 -4.46 -10.54 3.72
C LEU A 56 -4.45 -10.30 5.24
N GLU A 57 -4.24 -9.05 5.65
CA GLU A 57 -4.16 -8.69 7.07
C GLU A 57 -5.54 -8.69 7.73
N ARG A 58 -6.56 -8.17 7.04
CA ARG A 58 -7.91 -8.04 7.59
C ARG A 58 -8.97 -8.12 6.51
N ARG A 59 -10.12 -8.71 6.89
CA ARG A 59 -11.40 -8.56 6.19
C ARG A 59 -12.40 -7.79 7.05
N LEU A 60 -13.06 -6.85 6.43
CA LEU A 60 -14.14 -6.02 6.97
C LEU A 60 -15.42 -6.45 6.24
N LEU A 61 -16.01 -7.55 6.71
CA LEU A 61 -17.06 -8.28 5.96
C LEU A 61 -18.34 -7.48 5.80
N ALA A 62 -18.71 -6.66 6.80
CA ALA A 62 -19.94 -5.87 6.75
C ALA A 62 -19.87 -4.80 5.65
N GLU A 63 -18.70 -4.19 5.49
CA GLU A 63 -18.41 -3.17 4.50
C GLU A 63 -17.93 -3.77 3.18
N GLN A 64 -17.60 -5.07 3.15
CA GLN A 64 -16.99 -5.78 2.03
C GLN A 64 -15.64 -5.17 1.61
N TRP A 65 -14.79 -4.86 2.59
CA TRP A 65 -13.42 -4.40 2.34
C TRP A 65 -12.39 -5.39 2.85
N PHE A 66 -11.18 -5.31 2.32
CA PHE A 66 -10.03 -6.02 2.83
C PHE A 66 -8.77 -5.17 2.84
N VAL A 67 -7.86 -5.51 3.74
CA VAL A 67 -6.55 -4.87 3.89
C VAL A 67 -5.47 -5.86 3.47
N LEU A 68 -4.61 -5.43 2.55
CA LEU A 68 -3.36 -6.10 2.20
C LEU A 68 -2.19 -5.45 2.93
N ARG A 69 -1.27 -6.27 3.42
CA ARG A 69 -0.02 -5.84 4.07
C ARG A 69 1.18 -6.53 3.45
N ALA A 70 2.30 -5.82 3.34
CA ALA A 70 3.58 -6.43 3.01
C ALA A 70 4.04 -7.39 4.13
N ARG A 71 4.64 -8.53 3.77
CA ARG A 71 5.20 -9.48 4.74
C ARG A 71 6.67 -9.24 5.02
N ARG A 72 7.35 -8.49 4.15
CA ARG A 72 8.79 -8.28 4.21
C ARG A 72 9.15 -6.86 3.76
N PRO A 73 10.19 -6.26 4.36
CA PRO A 73 10.65 -4.94 3.97
C PRO A 73 10.96 -4.83 2.48
N GLY A 74 10.64 -3.67 1.90
CA GLY A 74 10.92 -3.35 0.50
C GLY A 74 9.88 -3.85 -0.50
N VAL A 75 8.89 -4.63 -0.07
CA VAL A 75 7.71 -4.92 -0.88
C VAL A 75 6.76 -3.72 -0.84
N ARG A 76 6.29 -3.29 -2.01
CA ARG A 76 5.21 -2.31 -2.11
C ARG A 76 3.91 -3.01 -2.50
N VAL A 77 2.99 -3.09 -1.55
CA VAL A 77 1.66 -3.69 -1.73
C VAL A 77 0.93 -3.01 -2.87
N ARG A 78 0.97 -1.68 -2.95
CA ARG A 78 0.29 -0.94 -4.03
C ARG A 78 0.76 -1.38 -5.41
N SER A 79 2.07 -1.51 -5.61
CA SER A 79 2.65 -1.90 -6.90
C SER A 79 2.32 -3.34 -7.27
N LEU A 80 2.37 -4.26 -6.31
CA LEU A 80 1.96 -5.65 -6.52
C LEU A 80 0.46 -5.74 -6.84
N ALA A 81 -0.37 -5.07 -6.05
CA ALA A 81 -1.81 -5.06 -6.26
C ALA A 81 -2.17 -4.55 -7.66
N GLN A 82 -1.56 -3.45 -8.10
CA GLN A 82 -1.75 -2.90 -9.44
C GLN A 82 -1.31 -3.87 -10.55
N ALA A 83 -0.17 -4.56 -10.38
CA ALA A 83 0.33 -5.54 -11.34
C ALA A 83 -0.63 -6.74 -11.49
N TYR A 84 -1.41 -7.05 -10.47
CA TYR A 84 -2.44 -8.09 -10.48
C TYR A 84 -3.82 -7.58 -10.87
N GLY A 85 -3.97 -6.28 -11.15
CA GLY A 85 -5.24 -5.67 -11.54
C GLY A 85 -6.18 -5.37 -10.38
N LEU A 86 -5.68 -5.31 -9.14
CA LEU A 86 -6.49 -4.79 -8.03
C LEU A 86 -6.65 -3.28 -8.19
N GLU A 87 -7.89 -2.81 -8.10
CA GLU A 87 -8.25 -1.41 -8.22
C GLU A 87 -8.67 -0.87 -6.86
N SER A 88 -7.99 0.18 -6.39
CA SER A 88 -8.41 0.93 -5.21
C SER A 88 -9.67 1.75 -5.51
N LEU A 89 -10.45 2.12 -4.49
CA LEU A 89 -11.61 3.00 -4.70
C LEU A 89 -11.20 4.34 -5.37
N GLN A 90 -10.04 4.88 -5.01
CA GLN A 90 -9.53 6.11 -5.61
C GLN A 90 -9.19 5.93 -7.09
N ASP A 91 -8.60 4.79 -7.47
CA ASP A 91 -8.28 4.50 -8.86
C ASP A 91 -9.56 4.28 -9.68
N TYR A 92 -10.55 3.56 -9.12
CA TYR A 92 -11.87 3.40 -9.71
C TYR A 92 -12.55 4.75 -9.96
N LEU A 93 -12.60 5.62 -8.95
CA LEU A 93 -13.21 6.94 -9.07
C LEU A 93 -12.50 7.78 -10.14
N ARG A 94 -11.17 7.78 -10.16
CA ARG A 94 -10.38 8.49 -11.17
C ARG A 94 -10.70 8.02 -12.58
N ARG A 95 -10.70 6.71 -12.80
CA ARG A 95 -11.01 6.11 -14.11
C ARG A 95 -12.45 6.41 -14.53
N SER A 96 -13.39 6.29 -13.60
CA SER A 96 -14.82 6.56 -13.85
C SER A 96 -15.07 8.03 -14.21
N THR A 97 -14.48 8.96 -13.46
CA THR A 97 -14.56 10.40 -13.77
C THR A 97 -13.98 10.70 -15.15
N ALA A 98 -12.79 10.17 -15.48
CA ALA A 98 -12.19 10.37 -16.79
C ALA A 98 -13.07 9.84 -17.93
N TRP A 99 -13.73 8.70 -17.73
CA TRP A 99 -14.67 8.14 -18.72
C TRP A 99 -15.92 9.01 -18.87
N ILE A 100 -16.47 9.53 -17.77
CA ILE A 100 -17.63 10.44 -17.81
C ILE A 100 -17.27 11.75 -18.51
N ASP A 101 -16.09 12.30 -18.25
CA ASP A 101 -15.65 13.55 -18.86
C ASP A 101 -15.42 13.40 -20.36
N ASP A 102 -14.89 12.25 -20.81
CA ASP A 102 -14.79 11.91 -22.24
C ASP A 102 -16.18 11.89 -22.92
N LEU A 103 -17.19 11.31 -22.24
CA LEU A 103 -18.57 11.28 -22.75
C LEU A 103 -19.25 12.65 -22.76
N ARG A 104 -18.88 13.56 -21.84
CA ARG A 104 -19.45 14.91 -21.79
C ARG A 104 -18.93 15.80 -22.93
N GLY A 105 -17.81 15.43 -23.56
CA GLY A 105 -17.13 16.24 -24.57
C GLY A 105 -16.48 17.49 -23.97
N PRO A 106 -15.69 18.24 -24.77
CA PRO A 106 -15.16 19.52 -24.32
C PRO A 106 -16.32 20.50 -24.06
N GLY A 107 -16.38 21.03 -22.84
CA GLY A 107 -17.34 22.09 -22.46
C GLY A 107 -17.07 23.41 -23.17
#